data_AF-A0ABD0XZR1-F1
#
_entry.id   AF-A0ABD0XZR1-F1
#
_cell.length_a   1.000
_cell.length_b   1.000
_cell.length_c   1.000
_cell.angle_alpha   90.00
_cell.angle_beta   90.00
_cell.angle_gamma   90.00
#
_symmetry.space_group_name_H-M   'P 1'
#
loop_
_entity.id
_entity.type
_entity.pdbx_description
1 polymer ?
#
loop_
_entity_poly.entity_id
_entity_poly.type
_entity_poly.pdbx_seq_one_letter_code
_entity_poly.pdbx_strand_id
1 'polypeptide(L)'
;MGVTEDCYSSNWYRDQVKSVFTRDNQDYKLIAADDPSTELPVSFDPLNRQISYSAFEPKVYYWLLPARFLGDKVTSYGGNLVYSFRFVPTPGGQSSKNTAADVVIKSLNGIQLSHFSTAYIEPDRQMTITVPLTEEHWQREDGAFTDREHLLMALADLSDIMIKATYTTSTRQASLMSVTLETATDRNTGLNRAAEVEQCRCPEGYRGLSCEDCDAGYTRADYGLYLGICEPCNCNGHSSDCHPDTGVCFVSKGTVCFVMKSVYWKSSIAFSSQLSSN
;
A
#
# COMPACT_ATOMS: atom_id res chain seq x y z
N MET A 1 13.75 -6.27 -4.23
CA MET A 1 13.93 -5.20 -5.25
C MET A 1 15.30 -4.58 -5.10
N GLY A 2 15.95 -4.24 -6.23
CA GLY A 2 17.35 -3.80 -6.21
C GLY A 2 18.35 -4.87 -5.75
N VAL A 3 17.92 -6.15 -5.70
CA VAL A 3 18.77 -7.31 -5.33
C VAL A 3 19.37 -7.97 -6.58
N THR A 4 18.76 -7.74 -7.74
CA THR A 4 19.22 -8.22 -9.05
C THR A 4 19.03 -7.12 -10.09
N GLU A 5 19.92 -7.08 -11.07
CA GLU A 5 19.80 -6.24 -12.27
C GLU A 5 19.31 -7.05 -13.49
N ASP A 6 19.17 -8.38 -13.35
CA ASP A 6 18.67 -9.28 -14.40
C ASP A 6 17.13 -9.21 -14.47
N CYS A 7 16.63 -8.07 -14.94
CA CYS A 7 15.21 -7.74 -15.06
C CYS A 7 14.87 -7.33 -16.49
N TYR A 8 13.72 -7.79 -16.96
CA TYR A 8 13.19 -7.43 -18.29
C TYR A 8 11.70 -7.11 -18.19
N SER A 9 11.15 -6.52 -19.25
CA SER A 9 9.73 -6.16 -19.31
C SER A 9 8.84 -7.41 -19.31
N SER A 10 7.90 -7.52 -18.37
CA SER A 10 6.99 -8.66 -18.24
C SER A 10 5.98 -8.75 -19.39
N ASN A 11 5.47 -9.96 -19.69
CA ASN A 11 4.41 -10.16 -20.68
C ASN A 11 2.99 -10.00 -20.12
N TRP A 12 2.86 -9.34 -18.97
CA TRP A 12 1.57 -9.16 -18.30
C TRP A 12 0.72 -8.09 -18.99
N TYR A 13 -0.59 -8.21 -18.85
CA TYR A 13 -1.58 -7.26 -19.35
C TYR A 13 -2.02 -6.32 -18.24
N ARG A 14 -2.34 -5.08 -18.58
CA ARG A 14 -2.92 -4.12 -17.63
C ARG A 14 -4.24 -4.67 -17.10
N ASP A 15 -4.48 -4.45 -15.82
CA ASP A 15 -5.75 -4.73 -15.14
C ASP A 15 -6.08 -3.55 -14.22
N GLN A 16 -7.25 -3.53 -13.60
CA GLN A 16 -7.74 -2.37 -12.86
C GLN A 16 -8.52 -2.76 -11.62
N VAL A 17 -8.11 -2.25 -10.46
CA VAL A 17 -8.88 -2.29 -9.21
C VAL A 17 -9.79 -1.06 -9.17
N LYS A 18 -11.11 -1.24 -9.15
CA LYS A 18 -12.10 -0.15 -9.33
C LYS A 18 -13.11 -0.01 -8.21
N SER A 19 -13.25 1.19 -7.69
CA SER A 19 -14.26 1.59 -6.71
C SER A 19 -15.28 2.48 -7.39
N VAL A 20 -16.54 2.03 -7.36
CA VAL A 20 -17.70 2.79 -7.82
C VAL A 20 -18.79 2.57 -6.78
N PHE A 21 -19.27 3.66 -6.18
CA PHE A 21 -20.19 3.61 -5.04
C PHE A 21 -21.61 3.33 -5.53
N THR A 22 -21.94 2.05 -5.70
CA THR A 22 -23.24 1.61 -6.23
C THR A 22 -24.18 1.05 -5.16
N ARG A 23 -23.66 0.61 -4.01
CA ARG A 23 -24.43 -0.08 -2.97
C ARG A 23 -24.12 0.42 -1.57
N ASP A 24 -22.85 0.71 -1.30
CA ASP A 24 -22.34 1.10 0.01
C ASP A 24 -21.12 2.03 -0.15
N ASN A 25 -20.47 2.33 0.97
CA ASN A 25 -19.24 3.11 1.03
C ASN A 25 -17.96 2.30 0.77
N GLN A 26 -18.04 1.00 0.49
CA GLN A 26 -16.91 0.10 0.21
C GLN A 26 -15.74 0.20 1.19
N ASP A 27 -16.03 0.32 2.50
CA ASP A 27 -15.06 0.44 3.59
C ASP A 27 -14.13 1.67 3.49
N TYR A 28 -14.50 2.68 2.70
CA TYR A 28 -13.81 3.96 2.70
C TYR A 28 -14.02 4.67 4.02
N LYS A 29 -12.95 5.30 4.49
CA LYS A 29 -12.94 6.08 5.72
C LYS A 29 -12.39 7.47 5.44
N LEU A 30 -12.62 8.39 6.37
CA LEU A 30 -12.07 9.73 6.30
C LEU A 30 -11.23 9.97 7.56
N ILE A 31 -10.03 10.51 7.40
CA ILE A 31 -9.13 10.83 8.52
C ILE A 31 -8.65 12.28 8.41
N ALA A 32 -8.36 12.89 9.56
CA ALA A 32 -7.68 14.17 9.61
C ALA A 32 -6.17 13.97 9.47
N ALA A 33 -5.47 14.89 8.80
CA ALA A 33 -4.03 14.79 8.58
C ALA A 33 -3.21 14.87 9.88
N ASP A 34 -3.71 15.60 10.87
CA ASP A 34 -3.09 15.80 12.19
C ASP A 34 -3.50 14.75 13.23
N ASP A 35 -4.57 14.01 12.97
CA ASP A 35 -5.03 12.88 13.78
C ASP A 35 -5.46 11.71 12.89
N PRO A 36 -4.50 10.95 12.35
CA PRO A 36 -4.78 9.81 11.48
C PRO A 36 -5.40 8.62 12.24
N SER A 37 -5.41 8.64 13.58
CA SER A 37 -5.96 7.54 14.40
C SER A 37 -7.48 7.59 14.52
N THR A 38 -8.07 8.77 14.29
CA THR A 38 -9.51 8.98 14.37
C THR A 38 -10.15 8.84 12.99
N GLU A 39 -10.80 7.69 12.78
CA GLU A 39 -11.57 7.42 11.57
C GLU A 39 -12.99 8.00 11.67
N LEU A 40 -13.35 8.83 10.69
CA LEU A 40 -14.67 9.44 10.56
C LEU A 40 -15.54 8.65 9.58
N PRO A 41 -16.83 8.44 9.90
CA PRO A 41 -17.75 7.75 9.02
C PRO A 41 -18.07 8.60 7.79
N VAL A 42 -18.12 7.95 6.63
CA VAL A 42 -18.48 8.59 5.36
C VAL A 42 -19.92 8.25 4.98
N SER A 43 -20.66 9.22 4.46
CA SER A 43 -22.05 9.03 4.05
C SER A 43 -22.13 8.58 2.59
N PHE A 44 -22.81 7.46 2.33
CA PHE A 44 -23.08 6.98 0.97
C PHE A 44 -24.32 7.68 0.40
N ASP A 45 -24.18 8.25 -0.80
CA ASP A 45 -25.25 8.87 -1.58
C ASP A 45 -25.57 8.00 -2.81
N PRO A 46 -26.68 7.23 -2.79
CA PRO A 46 -27.03 6.33 -3.89
C PRO A 46 -27.50 7.05 -5.15
N LEU A 47 -28.01 8.30 -5.03
CA LEU A 47 -28.51 9.06 -6.18
C LEU A 47 -27.35 9.52 -7.06
N ASN A 48 -26.32 10.07 -6.41
CA ASN A 48 -25.13 10.59 -7.10
C ASN A 48 -24.00 9.57 -7.22
N ARG A 49 -24.18 8.35 -6.67
CA ARG A 49 -23.18 7.25 -6.67
C ARG A 49 -21.83 7.71 -6.13
N GLN A 50 -21.86 8.33 -4.96
CA GLN A 50 -20.69 8.91 -4.32
C GLN A 50 -20.70 8.67 -2.82
N ILE A 51 -19.53 8.74 -2.20
CA ILE A 51 -19.42 8.97 -0.76
C ILE A 51 -19.20 10.46 -0.52
N SER A 52 -19.68 10.97 0.61
CA SER A 52 -19.49 12.37 0.97
C SER A 52 -19.39 12.58 2.48
N TYR A 53 -18.82 13.73 2.84
CA TYR A 53 -18.72 14.22 4.20
C TYR A 53 -18.86 15.75 4.20
N SER A 54 -19.49 16.32 5.24
CA SER A 54 -19.80 17.75 5.29
C SER A 54 -19.55 18.44 6.63
N ALA A 55 -19.15 17.69 7.67
CA ALA A 55 -18.89 18.24 9.00
C ALA A 55 -17.39 18.47 9.23
N PHE A 56 -16.76 19.25 8.36
CA PHE A 56 -15.32 19.52 8.41
C PHE A 56 -14.98 20.65 9.38
N GLU A 57 -13.95 20.42 10.18
CA GLU A 57 -13.20 21.49 10.84
C GLU A 57 -12.22 22.14 9.83
N PRO A 58 -11.64 23.32 10.12
CA PRO A 58 -10.66 23.97 9.25
C PRO A 58 -9.28 23.26 9.27
N LYS A 59 -9.27 21.99 8.85
CA LYS A 59 -8.11 21.09 8.80
C LYS A 59 -8.03 20.37 7.44
N VAL A 60 -6.91 19.68 7.20
CA VAL A 60 -6.74 18.83 6.02
C VAL A 60 -7.27 17.43 6.32
N TYR A 61 -8.10 16.90 5.43
CA TYR A 61 -8.65 15.55 5.54
C TYR A 61 -8.34 14.73 4.30
N TYR A 62 -8.25 13.41 4.48
CA TYR A 62 -7.99 12.44 3.43
C TYR A 62 -9.02 11.31 3.45
N TRP A 63 -9.43 10.87 2.26
CA TRP A 63 -10.11 9.61 2.04
C TRP A 63 -9.10 8.48 2.13
N LEU A 64 -9.31 7.55 3.04
CA LEU A 64 -8.51 6.33 3.16
C LEU A 64 -9.10 5.25 2.26
N LEU A 65 -8.28 4.72 1.35
CA LEU A 65 -8.70 3.65 0.43
C LEU A 65 -8.79 2.30 1.17
N PRO A 66 -9.72 1.43 0.78
CA PRO A 66 -9.91 0.12 1.42
C PRO A 66 -8.84 -0.89 1.04
N ALA A 67 -8.72 -1.97 1.82
CA ALA A 67 -7.69 -3.02 1.75
C ALA A 67 -7.43 -3.59 0.34
N ARG A 68 -8.42 -3.63 -0.54
CA ARG A 68 -8.26 -4.06 -1.94
C ARG A 68 -7.29 -3.22 -2.78
N PHE A 69 -7.00 -1.98 -2.37
CA PHE A 69 -5.99 -1.14 -3.00
C PHE A 69 -4.61 -1.25 -2.34
N LEU A 70 -4.50 -1.97 -1.22
CA LEU A 70 -3.33 -2.02 -0.33
C LEU A 70 -2.57 -3.36 -0.47
N GLY A 71 -1.49 -3.54 0.27
CA GLY A 71 -0.55 -4.66 0.17
C GLY A 71 0.36 -4.54 -1.04
N ASP A 72 0.82 -5.68 -1.57
CA ASP A 72 1.66 -5.70 -2.77
C ASP A 72 0.91 -5.18 -4.00
N LYS A 73 1.43 -4.07 -4.53
CA LYS A 73 1.01 -3.36 -5.73
C LYS A 73 2.19 -3.01 -6.63
N VAL A 74 3.30 -3.75 -6.57
CA VAL A 74 4.46 -3.57 -7.49
C VAL A 74 4.03 -3.62 -8.95
N THR A 75 3.05 -4.46 -9.28
CA THR A 75 2.39 -4.57 -10.59
C THR A 75 1.67 -3.30 -11.07
N SER A 76 1.49 -2.31 -10.19
CA SER A 76 0.91 -1.01 -10.52
C SER A 76 1.94 -0.01 -11.05
N TYR A 77 3.24 -0.33 -10.99
CA TYR A 77 4.31 0.52 -11.53
C TYR A 77 4.09 0.80 -13.03
N GLY A 78 4.29 2.07 -13.40
CA GLY A 78 3.98 2.62 -14.73
C GLY A 78 2.50 2.69 -15.08
N GLY A 79 1.59 2.31 -14.17
CA GLY A 79 0.15 2.52 -14.28
C GLY A 79 -0.28 3.86 -13.69
N ASN A 80 -1.59 4.03 -13.52
CA ASN A 80 -2.17 5.25 -12.98
C ASN A 80 -3.13 4.98 -11.81
N LEU A 81 -3.11 5.87 -10.82
CA LEU A 81 -4.21 6.06 -9.88
C LEU A 81 -5.11 7.19 -10.41
N VAL A 82 -6.36 6.85 -10.74
CA VAL A 82 -7.36 7.77 -11.29
C VAL A 82 -8.50 7.92 -10.31
N TYR A 83 -8.86 9.13 -9.93
CA TYR A 83 -9.99 9.37 -9.04
C TYR A 83 -10.83 10.57 -9.45
N SER A 84 -12.14 10.48 -9.19
CA SER A 84 -13.11 11.54 -9.46
C SER A 84 -13.72 12.03 -8.16
N PHE A 85 -13.69 13.35 -7.96
CA PHE A 85 -14.13 14.00 -6.72
C PHE A 85 -14.81 15.34 -7.00
N ARG A 86 -15.51 15.87 -5.99
CA ARG A 86 -16.00 17.26 -5.93
C ARG A 86 -15.88 17.75 -4.50
N PHE A 87 -15.48 19.00 -4.34
CA PHE A 87 -15.52 19.68 -3.05
C PHE A 87 -16.26 21.01 -3.17
N VAL A 88 -16.87 21.44 -2.08
CA VAL A 88 -17.65 22.68 -1.98
C VAL A 88 -17.06 23.51 -0.84
N PRO A 89 -16.46 24.69 -1.13
CA PRO A 89 -15.94 25.56 -0.09
C PRO A 89 -17.08 26.21 0.72
N THR A 90 -16.73 26.79 1.86
CA THR A 90 -17.70 27.53 2.68
C THR A 90 -18.05 28.87 1.99
N PRO A 91 -19.34 29.25 1.92
CA PRO A 91 -19.76 30.55 1.36
C PRO A 91 -19.13 31.72 2.14
N GLY A 92 -18.73 32.80 1.45
CA GLY A 92 -18.23 34.01 2.12
C GLY A 92 -16.78 34.43 1.81
N GLY A 93 -16.10 33.74 0.89
CA GLY A 93 -15.01 34.36 0.11
C GLY A 93 -13.59 34.32 0.67
N GLN A 94 -13.25 33.43 1.62
CA GLN A 94 -11.88 33.33 2.17
C GLN A 94 -11.28 31.92 2.22
N SER A 95 -11.73 31.01 1.36
CA SER A 95 -11.15 29.67 1.34
C SER A 95 -9.96 29.64 0.38
N SER A 96 -8.75 29.93 0.89
CA SER A 96 -7.50 29.79 0.14
C SER A 96 -7.18 28.32 -0.11
N LYS A 97 -6.47 28.03 -1.21
CA LYS A 97 -5.96 26.67 -1.50
C LYS A 97 -4.95 26.28 -0.42
N ASN A 98 -5.05 25.06 0.11
CA ASN A 98 -4.02 24.52 0.99
C ASN A 98 -2.90 23.82 0.19
N THR A 99 -1.72 23.71 0.80
CA THR A 99 -0.50 23.17 0.17
C THR A 99 -0.20 21.72 0.56
N ALA A 100 -1.17 21.00 1.15
CA ALA A 100 -0.97 19.60 1.49
C ALA A 100 -0.82 18.73 0.22
N ALA A 101 -0.32 17.51 0.34
CA ALA A 101 -0.21 16.58 -0.78
C ALA A 101 -1.59 16.12 -1.26
N ASP A 102 -1.80 15.99 -2.57
CA ASP A 102 -3.08 15.55 -3.13
C ASP A 102 -3.30 14.05 -2.98
N VAL A 103 -2.22 13.26 -3.07
CA VAL A 103 -2.21 11.84 -2.72
C VAL A 103 -1.00 11.55 -1.85
N VAL A 104 -1.19 10.74 -0.81
CA VAL A 104 -0.10 10.22 0.03
C VAL A 104 -0.20 8.70 0.04
N ILE A 105 0.92 8.02 -0.18
CA ILE A 105 1.03 6.58 0.02
C ILE A 105 2.01 6.30 1.16
N LYS A 106 1.66 5.31 1.98
CA LYS A 106 2.49 4.81 3.06
C LYS A 106 2.68 3.31 2.89
N SER A 107 3.84 2.83 3.30
CA SER A 107 4.20 1.42 3.27
C SER A 107 4.57 0.94 4.67
N LEU A 108 4.37 -0.36 4.92
CA LEU A 108 4.73 -1.01 6.19
C LEU A 108 6.23 -0.96 6.48
N ASN A 109 7.06 -0.77 5.45
CA ASN A 109 8.50 -0.57 5.57
C ASN A 109 8.91 0.85 6.02
N GLY A 110 7.95 1.72 6.35
CA GLY A 110 8.20 3.08 6.81
C GLY A 110 8.43 4.11 5.70
N ILE A 111 8.26 3.74 4.43
CA ILE A 111 8.33 4.68 3.31
C ILE A 111 7.01 5.45 3.18
N GLN A 112 7.12 6.77 3.07
CA GLN A 112 6.02 7.67 2.74
C GLN A 112 6.36 8.48 1.49
N LEU A 113 5.47 8.43 0.50
CA LEU A 113 5.58 9.22 -0.72
C LEU A 113 4.35 10.11 -0.91
N SER A 114 4.60 11.34 -1.36
CA SER A 114 3.58 12.37 -1.55
C SER A 114 3.53 12.82 -3.01
N HIS A 115 2.32 12.95 -3.55
CA HIS A 115 2.06 13.51 -4.87
C HIS A 115 1.40 14.89 -4.75
N PHE A 116 1.90 15.85 -5.51
CA PHE A 116 1.35 17.20 -5.60
C PHE A 116 0.90 17.46 -7.03
N SER A 117 -0.41 17.59 -7.24
CA SER A 117 -0.98 17.80 -8.56
C SER A 117 -0.82 19.26 -9.00
N THR A 118 -0.38 19.44 -10.24
CA THR A 118 -0.33 20.75 -10.91
C THR A 118 -1.66 21.12 -11.56
N ALA A 119 -2.65 20.22 -11.54
CA ALA A 119 -3.95 20.46 -12.15
C ALA A 119 -4.67 21.64 -11.48
N TYR A 120 -5.35 22.45 -12.30
CA TYR A 120 -6.28 23.45 -11.80
C TYR A 120 -7.56 22.75 -11.32
N ILE A 121 -7.88 22.91 -10.04
CA ILE A 121 -9.03 22.24 -9.41
C ILE A 121 -10.14 23.27 -9.23
N GLU A 122 -11.24 23.08 -9.96
CA GLU A 122 -12.39 23.98 -9.92
C GLU A 122 -13.33 23.61 -8.74
N PRO A 123 -13.66 24.57 -7.86
CA PRO A 123 -14.61 24.33 -6.77
C PRO A 123 -16.01 24.00 -7.30
N ASP A 124 -16.75 23.21 -6.53
CA ASP A 124 -18.16 22.85 -6.79
C ASP A 124 -18.42 22.13 -8.12
N ARG A 125 -17.37 21.60 -8.76
CA ARG A 125 -17.47 20.77 -9.96
C ARG A 125 -16.85 19.40 -9.75
N GLN A 126 -17.37 18.43 -10.49
CA GLN A 126 -16.76 17.11 -10.57
C GLN A 126 -15.49 17.20 -11.40
N MET A 127 -14.38 16.82 -10.80
CA MET A 127 -13.05 16.77 -11.42
C MET A 127 -12.55 15.34 -11.41
N THR A 128 -11.73 14.97 -12.39
CA THR A 128 -11.01 13.69 -12.44
C THR A 128 -9.53 13.98 -12.55
N ILE A 129 -8.76 13.37 -11.65
CA ILE A 129 -7.29 13.49 -11.60
C ILE A 129 -6.68 12.14 -11.90
N THR A 130 -5.58 12.17 -12.64
CA THR A 130 -4.74 11.02 -12.96
C THR A 130 -3.38 11.24 -12.30
N VAL A 131 -2.94 10.27 -11.51
CA VAL A 131 -1.66 10.27 -10.80
C VAL A 131 -0.83 9.10 -11.34
N PRO A 132 0.20 9.38 -12.15
CA PRO A 132 1.09 8.33 -12.64
C PRO A 132 1.91 7.70 -11.52
N LEU A 133 2.09 6.37 -11.59
CA LEU A 133 2.92 5.60 -10.67
C LEU A 133 4.32 5.40 -11.26
N THR A 134 4.99 6.53 -11.47
CA THR A 134 6.37 6.67 -11.93
C THR A 134 7.09 7.69 -11.06
N GLU A 135 8.38 7.47 -10.83
CA GLU A 135 9.19 8.16 -9.83
C GLU A 135 9.17 9.69 -9.91
N GLU A 136 9.05 10.26 -11.10
CA GLU A 136 9.03 11.70 -11.34
C GLU A 136 7.78 12.42 -10.80
N HIS A 137 6.74 11.67 -10.43
CA HIS A 137 5.48 12.19 -9.89
C HIS A 137 5.40 12.10 -8.37
N TRP A 138 6.40 11.53 -7.69
CA TRP A 138 6.37 11.29 -6.25
C TRP A 138 7.53 11.97 -5.53
N GLN A 139 7.23 12.54 -4.37
CA GLN A 139 8.20 13.20 -3.50
C GLN A 139 8.33 12.45 -2.18
N ARG A 140 9.57 12.29 -1.72
CA ARG A 140 9.90 11.72 -0.42
C ARG A 140 9.61 12.71 0.71
N GLU A 141 9.62 12.21 1.94
CA GLU A 141 9.37 13.01 3.14
C GLU A 141 10.41 14.14 3.38
N ASP A 142 11.65 13.92 2.92
CA ASP A 142 12.73 14.91 2.96
C ASP A 142 12.62 15.98 1.85
N GLY A 143 11.59 15.88 1.00
CA GLY A 143 11.37 16.76 -0.13
C GLY A 143 12.19 16.40 -1.37
N ALA A 144 13.00 15.34 -1.34
CA ALA A 144 13.73 14.87 -2.51
C ALA A 144 12.79 14.18 -3.51
N PHE A 145 13.22 14.13 -4.77
CA PHE A 145 12.59 13.29 -5.76
C PHE A 145 12.71 11.81 -5.36
N THR A 146 11.69 11.04 -5.72
CA THR A 146 11.72 9.59 -5.57
C THR A 146 12.56 9.00 -6.70
N ASP A 147 13.24 7.88 -6.43
CA ASP A 147 13.86 7.06 -7.46
C ASP A 147 13.02 5.79 -7.69
N ARG A 148 13.37 5.05 -8.73
CA ARG A 148 12.66 3.84 -9.12
C ARG A 148 12.55 2.85 -7.96
N GLU A 149 13.66 2.59 -7.27
CA GLU A 149 13.74 1.63 -6.19
C GLU A 149 12.86 2.03 -5.01
N HIS A 150 12.86 3.30 -4.59
CA HIS A 150 12.01 3.82 -3.51
C HIS A 150 10.54 3.74 -3.84
N LEU A 151 10.13 4.07 -5.07
CA LEU A 151 8.72 3.95 -5.47
C LEU A 151 8.28 2.49 -5.45
N LEU A 152 9.09 1.61 -6.05
CA LEU A 152 8.80 0.19 -6.03
C LEU A 152 8.71 -0.33 -4.59
N MET A 153 9.64 0.01 -3.69
CA MET A 153 9.59 -0.36 -2.27
C MET A 153 8.32 0.12 -1.57
N ALA A 154 7.85 1.32 -1.87
CA ALA A 154 6.57 1.78 -1.34
C ALA A 154 5.41 0.89 -1.82
N LEU A 155 5.43 0.49 -3.10
CA LEU A 155 4.40 -0.35 -3.72
C LEU A 155 4.40 -1.82 -3.26
N ALA A 156 5.52 -2.36 -2.76
CA ALA A 156 5.61 -3.75 -2.29
C ALA A 156 4.74 -4.04 -1.06
N ASP A 157 4.59 -3.07 -0.16
CA ASP A 157 3.89 -3.28 1.11
C ASP A 157 3.01 -2.08 1.48
N LEU A 158 2.16 -1.62 0.56
CA LEU A 158 1.30 -0.45 0.80
C LEU A 158 0.40 -0.68 2.03
N SER A 159 0.59 0.15 3.05
CA SER A 159 -0.27 0.19 4.23
C SER A 159 -1.46 1.12 4.03
N ASP A 160 -1.24 2.25 3.35
CA ASP A 160 -2.27 3.28 3.18
C ASP A 160 -2.11 3.97 1.82
N ILE A 161 -3.25 4.24 1.18
CA ILE A 161 -3.36 5.23 0.11
C ILE A 161 -4.41 6.24 0.55
N MET A 162 -4.02 7.50 0.56
CA MET A 162 -4.82 8.63 1.04
C MET A 162 -5.03 9.63 -0.08
N ILE A 163 -6.28 9.96 -0.41
CA ILE A 163 -6.64 10.97 -1.41
C ILE A 163 -7.20 12.20 -0.70
N LYS A 164 -6.68 13.39 -0.98
CA LYS A 164 -7.11 14.63 -0.31
C LYS A 164 -8.61 14.88 -0.51
N ALA A 165 -9.30 15.15 0.59
CA ALA A 165 -10.73 15.48 0.61
C ALA A 165 -10.97 17.00 0.64
N THR A 166 -10.17 17.74 1.42
CA THR A 166 -10.32 19.19 1.60
C THR A 166 -9.22 19.96 0.86
N TYR A 167 -9.60 20.69 -0.20
CA TYR A 167 -8.66 21.42 -1.07
C TYR A 167 -8.47 22.88 -0.67
N THR A 168 -9.36 23.39 0.19
CA THR A 168 -9.33 24.77 0.69
C THR A 168 -9.29 24.82 2.21
N THR A 169 -8.89 25.95 2.79
CA THR A 169 -8.79 26.16 4.25
C THR A 169 -10.10 25.96 5.01
N SER A 170 -11.23 26.13 4.34
CA SER A 170 -12.55 25.75 4.85
C SER A 170 -13.33 25.06 3.73
N THR A 171 -13.76 23.83 3.99
CA THR A 171 -14.53 23.01 3.05
C THR A 171 -15.86 22.67 3.71
N ARG A 172 -16.98 22.96 3.05
CA ARG A 172 -18.33 22.63 3.54
C ARG A 172 -18.73 21.20 3.21
N GLN A 173 -18.31 20.69 2.07
CA GLN A 173 -18.61 19.32 1.65
C GLN A 173 -17.51 18.80 0.74
N ALA A 174 -17.18 17.53 0.85
CA ALA A 174 -16.34 16.82 -0.09
C ALA A 174 -17.01 15.51 -0.47
N SER A 175 -16.79 15.08 -1.69
CA SER A 175 -17.38 13.88 -2.27
C SER A 175 -16.40 13.18 -3.18
N LEU A 176 -16.45 11.86 -3.18
CA LEU A 176 -15.63 10.97 -4.00
C LEU A 176 -16.57 10.05 -4.77
N MET A 177 -16.46 10.00 -6.10
CA MET A 177 -17.36 9.26 -6.99
C MET A 177 -16.75 7.95 -7.48
N SER A 178 -15.44 7.96 -7.76
CA SER A 178 -14.75 6.76 -8.24
C SER A 178 -13.26 6.82 -7.96
N VAL A 179 -12.67 5.64 -7.78
CA VAL A 179 -11.22 5.45 -7.68
C VAL A 179 -10.83 4.21 -8.48
N THR A 180 -9.86 4.33 -9.36
CA THR A 180 -9.31 3.24 -10.17
C THR A 180 -7.81 3.22 -10.02
N LEU A 181 -7.25 2.06 -9.69
CA LEU A 181 -5.81 1.82 -9.67
C LEU A 181 -5.49 0.82 -10.78
N GLU A 182 -4.64 1.22 -11.73
CA GLU A 182 -4.13 0.32 -12.75
C GLU A 182 -3.05 -0.58 -12.17
N THR A 183 -3.18 -1.88 -12.43
CA THR A 183 -2.27 -2.95 -12.01
C THR A 183 -1.94 -3.81 -13.24
N ALA A 184 -1.32 -4.96 -13.04
CA ALA A 184 -1.02 -5.91 -14.10
C ALA A 184 -1.33 -7.34 -13.67
N THR A 185 -1.67 -8.18 -14.63
CA THR A 185 -1.95 -9.61 -14.43
C THR A 185 -1.43 -10.43 -15.60
N ASP A 186 -1.11 -11.70 -15.35
CA ASP A 186 -0.64 -12.66 -16.36
C ASP A 186 -1.76 -13.11 -17.32
N ARG A 187 -3.03 -12.80 -17.00
CA ARG A 187 -4.19 -13.12 -17.83
C ARG A 187 -4.43 -12.04 -18.88
N ASN A 188 -4.86 -12.45 -20.06
CA ASN A 188 -5.28 -11.51 -21.09
C ASN A 188 -6.61 -10.84 -20.69
N THR A 189 -6.53 -9.58 -20.28
CA THR A 189 -7.68 -8.74 -19.90
C THR A 189 -8.31 -8.03 -21.10
N GLY A 190 -7.72 -8.13 -22.29
CA GLY A 190 -8.07 -7.34 -23.47
C GLY A 190 -7.52 -5.90 -23.44
N LEU A 191 -6.79 -5.52 -22.38
CA LEU A 191 -6.09 -4.24 -22.28
C LEU A 191 -4.66 -4.34 -22.83
N ASN A 192 -3.96 -3.20 -22.87
CA ASN A 192 -2.57 -3.14 -23.34
C ASN A 192 -1.63 -3.92 -22.42
N ARG A 193 -0.48 -4.34 -22.96
CA ARG A 193 0.62 -4.93 -22.19
C ARG A 193 1.15 -3.91 -21.18
N ALA A 194 1.43 -4.35 -19.96
CA ALA A 194 2.03 -3.55 -18.90
C ALA A 194 3.56 -3.57 -19.04
N ALA A 195 4.08 -2.84 -20.03
CA ALA A 195 5.50 -2.95 -20.41
C ALA A 195 6.46 -2.42 -19.33
N GLU A 196 5.99 -1.50 -18.49
CA GLU A 196 6.75 -0.92 -17.39
C GLU A 196 6.88 -1.88 -16.21
N VAL A 197 5.98 -2.86 -16.09
CA VAL A 197 6.06 -3.90 -15.05
C VAL A 197 7.17 -4.86 -15.43
N GLU A 198 8.16 -4.96 -14.55
CA GLU A 198 9.31 -5.82 -14.75
C GLU A 198 9.02 -7.28 -14.40
N GLN A 199 9.93 -8.14 -14.85
CA GLN A 199 10.05 -9.52 -14.46
C GLN A 199 11.53 -9.83 -14.29
N CYS A 200 11.93 -10.00 -13.04
CA CYS A 200 13.30 -10.24 -12.63
C CYS A 200 13.59 -11.71 -12.43
N ARG A 201 14.84 -12.10 -12.69
CA ARG A 201 15.38 -13.39 -12.26
C ARG A 201 15.87 -13.27 -10.82
N CYS A 202 15.07 -13.79 -9.89
CA CYS A 202 15.38 -13.67 -8.47
C CYS A 202 16.53 -14.58 -8.02
N PRO A 203 17.46 -14.06 -7.20
CA PRO A 203 18.46 -14.88 -6.54
C PRO A 203 17.81 -15.78 -5.48
N GLU A 204 18.59 -16.71 -4.95
CA GLU A 204 18.14 -17.65 -3.92
C GLU A 204 17.55 -16.89 -2.71
N GLY A 205 16.37 -17.35 -2.26
CA GLY A 205 15.66 -16.77 -1.12
C GLY A 205 14.71 -15.62 -1.44
N TYR A 206 14.62 -15.20 -2.71
CA TYR A 206 13.72 -14.12 -3.14
C TYR A 206 12.72 -14.61 -4.20
N ARG A 207 11.53 -14.02 -4.21
CA ARG A 207 10.47 -14.25 -5.21
C ARG A 207 9.70 -12.97 -5.51
N GLY A 208 8.78 -13.03 -6.47
CA GLY A 208 8.02 -11.87 -6.94
C GLY A 208 8.51 -11.36 -8.30
N LEU A 209 7.81 -10.38 -8.88
CA LEU A 209 8.15 -9.84 -10.20
C LEU A 209 9.42 -8.97 -10.17
N SER A 210 9.68 -8.33 -9.04
CA SER A 210 10.81 -7.46 -8.75
C SER A 210 11.72 -8.04 -7.65
N CYS A 211 11.53 -9.30 -7.28
CA CYS A 211 12.21 -9.95 -6.15
C CYS A 211 11.97 -9.19 -4.83
N GLU A 212 10.74 -8.73 -4.65
CA GLU A 212 10.22 -7.94 -3.55
C GLU A 212 9.95 -8.80 -2.32
N ASP A 213 9.58 -10.07 -2.51
CA ASP A 213 9.18 -11.00 -1.45
C ASP A 213 10.31 -11.96 -1.07
N CYS A 214 10.32 -12.41 0.19
CA CYS A 214 11.10 -13.58 0.58
C CYS A 214 10.41 -14.87 0.12
N ASP A 215 11.23 -15.80 -0.37
CA ASP A 215 10.77 -17.12 -0.83
C ASP A 215 10.46 -18.04 0.35
N ALA A 216 9.78 -19.15 0.07
CA ALA A 216 9.45 -20.14 1.09
C ALA A 216 10.73 -20.62 1.81
N GLY A 217 10.70 -20.58 3.14
CA GLY A 217 11.83 -20.94 3.99
C GLY A 217 12.85 -19.81 4.21
N TYR A 218 12.54 -18.60 3.77
CA TYR A 218 13.33 -17.40 4.04
C TYR A 218 12.47 -16.34 4.76
N THR A 219 13.12 -15.53 5.58
CA THR A 219 12.53 -14.35 6.23
C THR A 219 13.38 -13.13 5.99
N ARG A 220 12.71 -11.98 5.96
CA ARG A 220 13.30 -10.66 5.87
C ARG A 220 14.07 -10.36 7.16
N ALA A 221 15.31 -9.95 7.02
CA ALA A 221 16.13 -9.42 8.09
C ALA A 221 15.95 -7.90 8.18
N ASP A 222 16.02 -7.35 9.40
CA ASP A 222 15.90 -5.91 9.66
C ASP A 222 17.12 -5.08 9.22
N TYR A 223 18.04 -5.69 8.44
CA TYR A 223 19.25 -5.07 7.93
C TYR A 223 19.45 -5.38 6.45
N GLY A 224 20.27 -4.56 5.80
CA GLY A 224 20.53 -4.64 4.37
C GLY A 224 20.02 -3.42 3.62
N LEU A 225 20.30 -3.37 2.32
CA LEU A 225 19.81 -2.31 1.45
C LEU A 225 18.32 -2.54 1.14
N TYR A 226 17.58 -1.47 0.89
CA TYR A 226 16.16 -1.50 0.51
C TYR A 226 15.23 -2.07 1.59
N LEU A 227 14.44 -3.10 1.25
CA LEU A 227 13.51 -3.80 2.16
C LEU A 227 14.22 -4.80 3.09
N GLY A 228 15.54 -4.75 3.22
CA GLY A 228 16.32 -5.77 3.94
C GLY A 228 16.59 -7.04 3.11
N ILE A 229 17.43 -7.93 3.65
CA ILE A 229 17.82 -9.17 2.97
C ILE A 229 16.96 -10.36 3.38
N CYS A 230 16.72 -11.30 2.46
CA CYS A 230 16.03 -12.55 2.76
C CYS A 230 17.04 -13.60 3.21
N GLU A 231 16.89 -14.10 4.43
CA GLU A 231 17.77 -15.09 5.05
C GLU A 231 17.00 -16.37 5.38
N PRO A 232 17.64 -17.55 5.39
CA PRO A 232 16.98 -18.79 5.76
C PRO A 232 16.32 -18.73 7.15
N CYS A 233 15.12 -19.29 7.27
CA CYS A 233 14.42 -19.38 8.55
C CYS A 233 15.27 -20.11 9.61
N ASN A 234 15.54 -19.43 10.74
CA ASN A 234 16.27 -20.02 11.86
C ASN A 234 15.34 -20.57 12.94
N CYS A 235 14.76 -21.75 12.68
CA CYS A 235 13.83 -22.41 13.60
C CYS A 235 14.49 -23.53 14.44
N ASN A 236 15.81 -23.44 14.68
CA ASN A 236 16.60 -24.39 15.48
C ASN A 236 16.42 -25.87 15.05
N GLY A 237 16.25 -26.12 13.75
CA GLY A 237 16.09 -27.47 13.20
C GLY A 237 14.70 -28.11 13.43
N HIS A 238 13.72 -27.36 13.97
CA HIS A 238 12.35 -27.85 14.18
C HIS A 238 11.40 -27.58 13.01
N SER A 239 11.75 -26.63 12.16
CA SER A 239 11.00 -26.29 10.95
C SER A 239 11.94 -25.63 9.95
N SER A 240 11.59 -25.67 8.67
CA SER A 240 12.14 -24.81 7.64
C SER A 240 11.23 -23.62 7.33
N ASP A 241 10.01 -23.60 7.85
CA ASP A 241 8.98 -22.63 7.46
C ASP A 241 8.79 -21.57 8.54
N CYS A 242 8.80 -20.31 8.14
CA CYS A 242 8.54 -19.17 9.00
C CYS A 242 7.79 -18.07 8.23
N HIS A 243 7.26 -17.10 8.97
CA HIS A 243 6.61 -15.94 8.38
C HIS A 243 7.65 -15.08 7.62
N PRO A 244 7.39 -14.72 6.35
CA PRO A 244 8.39 -14.07 5.50
C PRO A 244 8.86 -12.70 6.02
N ASP A 245 8.01 -11.95 6.72
CA ASP A 245 8.44 -10.62 7.25
C ASP A 245 8.80 -10.61 8.74
N THR A 246 8.35 -11.59 9.53
CA THR A 246 8.52 -11.54 11.00
C THR A 246 9.44 -12.63 11.54
N GLY A 247 9.85 -13.59 10.69
CA GLY A 247 10.68 -14.73 11.09
C GLY A 247 10.01 -15.71 12.06
N VAL A 248 8.73 -15.52 12.36
CA VAL A 248 8.01 -16.38 13.31
C VAL A 248 7.84 -17.77 12.71
N CYS A 249 8.44 -18.77 13.36
CA CYS A 249 8.42 -20.15 12.90
C CYS A 249 7.04 -20.79 12.98
N PHE A 250 6.70 -21.50 11.92
CA PHE A 250 5.53 -22.37 11.84
C PHE A 250 5.98 -23.80 12.14
N VAL A 251 5.34 -24.48 13.09
CA VAL A 251 5.62 -25.89 13.40
C VAL A 251 4.40 -26.73 13.11
N SER A 252 4.54 -27.68 12.20
CA SER A 252 3.50 -28.67 11.89
C SER A 252 3.66 -29.91 12.80
N LYS A 253 2.62 -30.23 13.58
CA LYS A 253 2.46 -31.56 14.20
C LYS A 253 1.22 -32.21 13.60
N GLY A 254 1.41 -33.08 12.60
CA GLY A 254 0.30 -33.66 11.82
C GLY A 254 -0.32 -32.60 10.90
N THR A 255 -1.65 -32.47 10.91
CA THR A 255 -2.40 -31.48 10.09
C THR A 255 -2.53 -30.10 10.74
N VAL A 256 -1.98 -29.91 11.94
CA VAL A 256 -2.13 -28.66 12.72
C VAL A 256 -0.83 -27.85 12.69
N CYS A 257 -0.93 -26.60 12.25
CA CYS A 257 0.16 -25.63 12.20
C CYS A 257 0.14 -24.75 13.46
N PHE A 258 1.21 -24.76 14.24
CA PHE A 258 1.36 -23.96 15.47
C PHE A 258 2.31 -22.78 15.21
N VAL A 259 1.90 -21.58 15.66
CA VAL A 259 2.75 -20.38 15.66
C VAL A 259 3.54 -20.35 16.97
N MET A 260 4.87 -20.42 16.89
CA MET A 260 5.73 -20.26 18.08
C MET A 260 6.02 -18.77 18.32
N LYS A 261 5.39 -18.16 19.34
CA LYS A 261 5.77 -16.79 19.76
C LYS A 261 7.21 -16.79 20.32
N SER A 262 8.04 -15.83 19.90
CA SER A 262 9.48 -15.65 20.23
C SER A 262 9.86 -15.70 21.73
N VAL A 263 8.91 -15.76 22.66
CA VAL A 263 9.16 -15.66 24.10
C VAL A 263 9.57 -17.00 24.73
N TYR A 264 9.36 -18.14 24.07
CA TYR A 264 9.56 -19.46 24.69
C TYR A 264 10.96 -20.08 24.56
N TRP A 265 11.93 -19.42 23.90
CA TRP A 265 13.28 -19.97 23.74
C TRP A 265 14.37 -19.32 24.61
N LYS A 266 14.02 -18.42 25.54
CA LYS A 266 14.89 -18.15 26.69
C LYS A 266 14.58 -19.18 27.78
N SER A 267 15.47 -20.16 27.91
CA SER A 267 15.57 -21.16 29.00
C SER A 267 14.80 -22.47 28.81
N SER A 268 15.52 -23.50 28.39
CA SER A 268 15.28 -24.91 28.77
C SER A 268 16.59 -25.66 28.48
N ILE A 269 17.59 -25.57 29.37
CA ILE A 269 17.89 -26.60 30.38
C ILE A 269 17.74 -28.00 29.79
N ALA A 270 18.89 -28.62 29.52
CA ALA A 270 19.03 -30.01 29.18
C ALA A 270 18.34 -30.90 30.23
N PHE A 271 17.24 -31.54 29.87
CA PHE A 271 16.70 -32.67 30.63
C PHE A 271 17.31 -33.95 30.07
N SER A 272 18.39 -34.38 30.72
CA SER A 272 18.93 -35.73 30.65
C SER A 272 17.83 -36.74 31.05
N SER A 273 17.43 -37.61 30.13
CA SER A 273 16.60 -38.77 30.44
C SER A 273 17.47 -39.89 31.02
N GLN A 274 17.43 -40.06 32.34
CA GLN A 274 17.81 -41.31 32.98
C GLN A 274 16.70 -42.35 32.74
N LEU A 275 17.01 -43.35 31.92
CA LEU A 275 16.24 -44.60 31.82
C LEU A 275 16.69 -45.52 32.96
N SER A 276 15.81 -45.77 33.93
CA SER A 276 15.95 -46.87 34.88
C SER A 276 15.51 -48.17 34.21
N SER A 277 16.45 -49.08 34.03
CA SER A 277 16.26 -50.47 33.66
C SER A 277 15.69 -51.30 34.82
N ASN A 278 14.62 -52.05 34.55
CA ASN A 278 14.36 -53.35 35.17
C ASN A 278 15.06 -54.44 34.36
#